data_AF-A0AAW2KBW7-F1
#
_entry.id   AF-A0AAW2KBW7-F1
#
_cell.length_a   1.000
_cell.length_b   1.000
_cell.length_c   1.000
_cell.angle_alpha   90.00
_cell.angle_beta   90.00
_cell.angle_gamma   90.00
#
_symmetry.space_group_name_H-M   'P 1'
#
loop_
_entity.id
_entity.type
_entity.pdbx_description
1 polymer ?
#
loop_
_entity_poly.entity_id
_entity_poly.type
_entity_poly.pdbx_seq_one_letter_code
_entity_poly.pdbx_strand_id
1 'polypeptide(L)'
;MEGDSRKAICNPIDRYQTLRLKESLSTPFQYILACKELSFILKNAYSKFPKNLQSLIFQDTLFAFSLLPEMQTQSAISAANSLLQSAEFALPKQKRATAVTEHKHAVVASKRKSKAKQEEEGTCYRKFKSYRGYCSSCCSVVWLSCNRCANKSNIKDGSNHQIKPISRQQIVEYILDGFLVSESSSDSDSDPEDVCMLKLWAYPRQIEF
;
A
#
# COMPACT_ATOMS: atom_id res chain seq x y z
N MET A 1 22.63 -23.31 -17.58
CA MET A 1 21.24 -23.65 -17.22
C MET A 1 20.78 -22.61 -16.20
N GLU A 2 20.33 -21.46 -16.67
CA GLU A 2 19.77 -20.39 -15.83
C GLU A 2 18.26 -20.48 -15.93
N GLY A 3 17.62 -20.87 -14.83
CA GLY A 3 16.18 -21.01 -14.75
C GLY A 3 15.48 -19.65 -14.69
N ASP A 4 14.68 -19.39 -15.72
CA ASP A 4 13.76 -18.25 -15.87
C ASP A 4 12.85 -18.13 -14.63
N SER A 5 13.23 -17.25 -13.71
CA SER A 5 12.52 -17.01 -12.46
C SER A 5 11.34 -16.06 -12.68
N ARG A 6 10.34 -16.50 -13.44
CA ARG A 6 8.97 -15.96 -13.32
C ARG A 6 8.38 -16.52 -12.03
N LYS A 7 8.91 -16.08 -10.89
CA LYS A 7 8.37 -16.44 -9.59
C LYS A 7 7.00 -15.77 -9.51
N ALA A 8 5.94 -16.54 -9.81
CA ALA A 8 4.59 -16.15 -9.49
C ALA A 8 4.60 -15.66 -8.04
N ILE A 9 4.23 -14.40 -7.81
CA ILE A 9 4.24 -13.79 -6.47
C ILE A 9 3.04 -14.35 -5.71
N CYS A 10 3.14 -15.61 -5.29
CA CYS A 10 2.03 -16.37 -4.70
C CYS A 10 1.86 -16.03 -3.21
N ASN A 11 2.94 -15.66 -2.52
CA ASN A 11 2.91 -15.39 -1.08
C ASN A 11 2.39 -13.96 -0.78
N PRO A 12 1.43 -13.78 0.15
CA PRO A 12 0.95 -12.48 0.60
C PRO A 12 2.06 -11.54 1.11
N ILE A 13 3.16 -12.07 1.66
CA ILE A 13 4.32 -11.27 2.10
C ILE A 13 5.01 -10.62 0.91
N ASP A 14 5.33 -11.40 -0.12
CA ASP A 14 6.03 -10.90 -1.31
C ASP A 14 5.15 -9.85 -1.99
N ARG A 15 3.84 -10.10 -2.07
CA ARG A 15 2.85 -9.14 -2.59
C ARG A 15 2.83 -7.84 -1.79
N TYR A 16 2.76 -7.93 -0.46
CA TYR A 16 2.85 -6.74 0.39
C TYR A 16 4.16 -5.96 0.19
N GLN A 17 5.30 -6.65 0.07
CA GLN A 17 6.59 -6.01 -0.16
C GLN A 17 6.67 -5.32 -1.52
N THR A 18 5.98 -5.81 -2.56
CA THR A 18 5.89 -5.10 -3.85
C THR A 18 5.23 -3.72 -3.73
N LEU A 19 4.39 -3.50 -2.71
CA LEU A 19 3.80 -2.20 -2.44
C LEU A 19 4.85 -1.17 -2.00
N ARG A 20 6.05 -1.57 -1.58
CA ARG A 20 7.14 -0.64 -1.23
C ARG A 20 6.70 0.46 -0.25
N LEU A 21 5.82 0.09 0.71
CA LEU A 21 5.21 1.03 1.64
C LEU A 21 6.27 1.70 2.52
N LYS A 22 7.27 0.92 2.96
CA LYS A 22 8.39 1.42 3.76
C LYS A 22 9.18 2.50 3.03
N GLU A 23 9.50 2.28 1.76
CA GLU A 23 10.20 3.25 0.92
C GLU A 23 9.37 4.52 0.74
N SER A 24 8.06 4.37 0.52
CA SER A 24 7.14 5.50 0.39
C SER A 24 6.99 6.31 1.67
N LEU A 25 6.96 5.65 2.83
CA LEU A 25 6.98 6.33 4.13
C LEU A 25 8.22 7.21 4.29
N SER A 26 9.38 6.78 3.80
CA SER A 26 10.62 7.56 3.86
C SER A 26 10.63 8.78 2.95
N THR A 27 9.65 8.93 2.04
CA THR A 27 9.54 10.09 1.15
C THR A 27 8.48 11.07 1.64
N PRO A 28 8.81 12.34 1.92
CA PRO A 28 7.85 13.31 2.46
C PRO A 28 6.57 13.47 1.63
N PHE A 29 6.70 13.45 0.30
CA PHE A 29 5.56 13.59 -0.61
C PHE A 29 4.60 12.39 -0.61
N GLN A 30 5.08 11.17 -0.31
CA GLN A 30 4.25 9.96 -0.30
C GLN A 30 3.85 9.51 1.10
N TYR A 31 4.49 10.04 2.15
CA TYR A 31 4.23 9.68 3.55
C TYR A 31 2.73 9.67 3.90
N ILE A 32 2.00 10.73 3.55
CA ILE A 32 0.57 10.89 3.83
C ILE A 32 -0.25 9.77 3.17
N LEU A 33 0.11 9.41 1.93
CA LEU A 33 -0.59 8.37 1.16
C LEU A 33 -0.28 6.98 1.72
N ALA A 34 0.99 6.71 2.00
CA ALA A 34 1.43 5.45 2.61
C ALA A 34 0.78 5.23 3.98
N CYS A 35 0.67 6.28 4.82
CA CYS A 35 -0.06 6.22 6.09
C CYS A 35 -1.54 5.87 5.88
N LYS A 36 -2.20 6.45 4.88
CA LYS A 36 -3.61 6.15 4.55
C LYS A 36 -3.80 4.72 4.03
N GLU A 37 -2.86 4.21 3.24
CA GLU A 37 -2.87 2.83 2.76
C GLU A 37 -2.67 1.84 3.92
N LEU A 38 -1.64 2.06 4.76
CA LEU A 38 -1.41 1.25 5.96
C LEU A 38 -2.61 1.27 6.91
N SER A 39 -3.22 2.45 7.11
CA SER A 39 -4.45 2.59 7.90
C SER A 39 -5.56 1.67 7.39
N PHE A 40 -5.75 1.67 6.06
CA PHE A 40 -6.79 0.89 5.42
C PHE A 40 -6.50 -0.61 5.49
N ILE A 41 -5.24 -1.02 5.26
CA ILE A 41 -4.79 -2.41 5.39
C ILE A 41 -5.00 -2.93 6.81
N LEU A 42 -4.63 -2.13 7.82
CA LEU A 42 -4.82 -2.47 9.24
C LEU A 42 -6.29 -2.74 9.54
N LYS A 43 -7.19 -1.81 9.19
CA LYS A 43 -8.62 -1.92 9.53
C LYS A 43 -9.31 -3.12 8.88
N ASN A 44 -8.94 -3.45 7.63
CA ASN A 44 -9.76 -4.36 6.81
C ASN A 44 -9.20 -5.78 6.71
N ALA A 45 -7.91 -5.99 6.96
CA ALA A 45 -7.28 -7.29 6.69
C ALA A 45 -6.22 -7.75 7.70
N TYR A 46 -5.84 -6.95 8.70
CA TYR A 46 -4.77 -7.31 9.62
C TYR A 46 -4.95 -8.69 10.28
N SER A 47 -6.15 -8.99 10.78
CA SER A 47 -6.47 -10.26 11.43
C SER A 47 -6.46 -11.46 10.47
N LYS A 48 -6.65 -11.22 9.18
CA LYS A 48 -6.70 -12.25 8.13
C LYS A 48 -5.31 -12.66 7.63
N PHE A 49 -4.29 -11.83 7.85
CA PHE A 49 -2.94 -12.10 7.38
C PHE A 49 -2.19 -13.15 8.23
N PRO A 50 -1.23 -13.89 7.65
CA PRO A 50 -0.36 -14.76 8.41
C PRO A 50 0.52 -13.96 9.40
N LYS A 51 0.96 -14.59 10.50
CA LYS A 51 1.62 -13.92 11.64
C LYS A 51 2.88 -13.15 11.27
N ASN A 52 3.64 -13.66 10.30
CA ASN A 52 4.81 -13.00 9.74
C ASN A 52 4.45 -11.68 9.03
N LEU A 53 3.42 -11.68 8.19
CA LEU A 53 2.93 -10.46 7.53
C LEU A 53 2.31 -9.48 8.54
N GLN A 54 1.56 -9.97 9.55
CA GLN A 54 1.09 -9.15 10.67
C GLN A 54 2.24 -8.48 11.43
N SER A 55 3.40 -9.15 11.55
CA SER A 55 4.59 -8.59 12.17
C SER A 55 5.21 -7.50 11.29
N LEU A 56 5.32 -7.75 9.99
CA LEU A 56 5.86 -6.79 9.03
C LEU A 56 5.02 -5.51 8.94
N ILE A 57 3.70 -5.63 8.80
CA ILE A 57 2.78 -4.47 8.79
C ILE A 57 2.89 -3.67 10.10
N PHE A 58 3.05 -4.37 11.23
CA PHE A 58 3.23 -3.71 12.51
C PHE A 58 4.57 -2.95 12.58
N GLN A 59 5.66 -3.54 12.08
CA GLN A 59 6.95 -2.85 11.98
C GLN A 59 6.87 -1.61 11.10
N ASP A 60 6.22 -1.70 9.93
CA ASP A 60 6.01 -0.54 9.04
C ASP A 60 5.14 0.54 9.69
N THR A 61 4.18 0.15 10.55
CA THR A 61 3.38 1.09 11.34
C THR A 61 4.24 1.85 12.35
N LEU A 62 5.12 1.16 13.10
CA LEU A 62 6.04 1.82 14.02
C LEU A 62 7.04 2.71 13.27
N PHE A 63 7.54 2.23 12.13
CA PHE A 63 8.43 2.99 11.27
C PHE A 63 7.77 4.29 10.78
N ALA A 64 6.51 4.24 10.37
CA ALA A 64 5.74 5.43 10.00
C ALA A 64 5.68 6.47 11.14
N PHE A 65 5.51 6.03 12.39
CA PHE A 65 5.54 6.93 13.54
C PHE A 65 6.94 7.49 13.79
N SER A 66 7.99 6.67 13.70
CA SER A 66 9.37 7.15 13.90
C SER A 66 9.80 8.21 12.87
N LEU A 67 9.21 8.20 11.67
CA LEU A 67 9.48 9.19 10.61
C LEU A 67 8.68 10.48 10.76
N LEU A 68 7.60 10.50 11.55
CA LEU A 68 6.73 11.67 11.70
C LEU A 68 7.47 12.96 12.12
N PRO A 69 8.54 12.94 12.96
CA PRO A 69 9.32 14.14 13.28
C PRO A 69 10.01 14.78 12.08
N GLU A 70 10.26 14.03 11.01
CA GLU A 70 10.83 14.56 9.76
C GLU A 70 9.75 15.15 8.84
N MET A 71 8.48 14.81 9.08
CA MET A 71 7.34 15.25 8.29
C MET A 71 6.78 16.54 8.89
N GLN A 72 7.18 17.69 8.32
CA GLN A 72 6.99 19.02 8.91
C GLN A 72 5.57 19.59 8.74
N THR A 73 4.60 18.80 8.29
CA THR A 73 3.25 19.29 7.93
C THR A 73 2.17 18.80 8.87
N GLN A 74 1.17 19.65 9.12
CA GLN A 74 -0.02 19.27 9.89
C GLN A 74 -0.82 18.13 9.23
N SER A 75 -0.76 18.05 7.90
CA SER A 75 -1.36 16.97 7.11
C SER A 75 -0.70 15.61 7.39
N ALA A 76 0.62 15.56 7.59
CA ALA A 76 1.34 14.35 7.99
C ALA A 76 0.95 13.90 9.40
N ILE A 77 0.86 14.84 10.35
CA ILE A 77 0.38 14.55 11.72
C ILE A 77 -1.03 13.99 11.69
N SER A 78 -1.91 14.55 10.87
CA SER A 78 -3.30 14.09 10.73
C SER A 78 -3.39 12.69 10.12
N ALA A 79 -2.52 12.39 9.14
CA ALA A 79 -2.41 11.06 8.54
C ALA A 79 -1.87 10.02 9.54
N ALA A 80 -0.86 10.37 10.33
CA ALA A 80 -0.32 9.52 11.38
C ALA A 80 -1.34 9.25 12.51
N ASN A 81 -2.13 10.26 12.91
CA ASN A 81 -3.24 10.06 13.85
C ASN A 81 -4.28 9.07 13.31
N SER A 82 -4.63 9.17 12.03
CA SER A 82 -5.56 8.24 11.37
C SER A 82 -4.98 6.81 11.34
N LEU A 83 -3.67 6.69 11.15
CA LEU A 83 -2.96 5.41 11.24
C LEU A 83 -2.98 4.84 12.65
N LEU A 84 -2.78 5.67 13.67
CA LEU A 84 -2.90 5.25 15.06
C LEU A 84 -4.31 4.73 15.38
N GLN A 85 -5.37 5.44 15.00
CA GLN A 85 -6.75 4.99 15.22
C GLN A 85 -7.02 3.63 14.56
N SER A 86 -6.46 3.43 13.36
CA SER A 86 -6.54 2.15 12.64
C SER A 86 -5.80 1.05 13.38
N ALA A 87 -4.63 1.36 13.91
CA ALA A 87 -3.83 0.45 14.73
C ALA A 87 -4.52 0.11 16.05
N GLU A 88 -5.15 1.06 16.72
CA GLU A 88 -5.89 0.81 17.97
C GLU A 88 -7.10 -0.10 17.79
N PHE A 89 -7.77 0.03 16.63
CA PHE A 89 -8.88 -0.82 16.25
C PHE A 89 -8.45 -2.24 15.88
N ALA A 90 -7.38 -2.39 15.09
CA ALA A 90 -7.01 -3.67 14.48
C ALA A 90 -5.96 -4.48 15.26
N LEU A 91 -5.09 -3.83 16.05
CA LEU A 91 -3.95 -4.50 16.68
C LEU A 91 -4.31 -5.15 18.02
N PRO A 92 -3.72 -6.31 18.34
CA PRO A 92 -3.78 -6.91 19.67
C PRO A 92 -3.23 -5.99 20.75
N LYS A 93 -3.69 -6.19 22.00
CA LYS A 93 -3.42 -5.34 23.17
C LYS A 93 -1.95 -4.93 23.31
N GLN A 94 -1.01 -5.87 23.17
CA GLN A 94 0.43 -5.59 23.31
C GLN A 94 0.94 -4.66 22.20
N LYS A 95 0.69 -5.00 20.92
CA LYS A 95 1.12 -4.20 19.77
C LYS A 95 0.49 -2.82 19.75
N ARG A 96 -0.79 -2.72 20.15
CA ARG A 96 -1.49 -1.46 20.32
C ARG A 96 -0.80 -0.55 21.33
N ALA A 97 -0.45 -1.08 22.51
CA ALA A 97 0.22 -0.29 23.54
C ALA A 97 1.55 0.30 23.02
N THR A 98 2.36 -0.52 22.34
CA THR A 98 3.60 -0.06 21.70
C THR A 98 3.35 0.99 20.61
N ALA A 99 2.35 0.81 19.76
CA ALA A 99 1.99 1.79 18.73
C ALA A 99 1.60 3.15 19.33
N VAL A 100 0.81 3.15 20.41
CA VAL A 100 0.40 4.37 21.12
C VAL A 100 1.60 5.08 21.75
N THR A 101 2.53 4.35 22.37
CA THR A 101 3.72 4.95 22.97
C THR A 101 4.60 5.60 21.90
N GLU A 102 4.91 4.86 20.82
CA GLU A 102 5.73 5.37 19.72
C GLU A 102 5.10 6.62 19.07
N HIS A 103 3.79 6.58 18.79
CA HIS A 103 3.10 7.73 18.24
C HIS A 103 3.15 8.95 19.17
N LYS A 104 2.97 8.77 20.48
CA LYS A 104 3.08 9.87 21.46
C LYS A 104 4.48 10.49 21.46
N HIS A 105 5.53 9.66 21.47
CA HIS A 105 6.90 10.13 21.40
C HIS A 105 7.17 10.91 20.11
N ALA A 106 6.72 10.37 18.97
CA ALA A 106 6.84 10.99 17.67
C ALA A 106 6.14 12.36 17.60
N VAL A 107 4.89 12.47 18.05
CA VAL A 107 4.15 13.75 18.07
C VAL A 107 4.86 14.79 18.94
N VAL A 108 5.39 14.41 20.09
CA VAL A 108 6.17 15.32 20.95
C VAL A 108 7.43 15.78 20.22
N ALA A 109 8.16 14.88 19.56
CA ALA A 109 9.34 15.23 18.77
C ALA A 109 9.01 16.15 17.59
N SER A 110 7.94 15.89 16.83
CA SER A 110 7.47 16.76 15.75
C SER A 110 7.13 18.17 16.24
N LYS A 111 6.39 18.27 17.36
CA LYS A 111 6.04 19.57 17.96
C LYS A 111 7.26 20.35 18.47
N ARG A 112 8.30 19.67 18.93
CA ARG A 112 9.56 20.31 19.33
C ARG A 112 10.31 20.84 18.12
N LYS A 113 10.35 20.10 17.02
CA LYS A 113 11.01 20.51 15.77
C LYS A 113 10.31 21.69 15.08
N SER A 114 8.98 21.75 15.08
CA SER A 114 8.24 22.85 14.44
C SER A 114 8.40 24.20 15.16
N LYS A 115 8.64 24.22 16.47
CA LYS A 115 8.96 25.45 17.21
C LYS A 115 10.31 26.08 16.83
N ALA A 116 11.19 25.33 16.17
CA ALA A 116 12.51 25.80 15.76
C ALA A 116 12.57 26.29 14.30
N LYS A 117 11.49 26.09 13.52
CA LYS A 117 11.42 26.43 12.09
C LYS A 117 10.02 26.93 11.75
N GLN A 118 9.75 28.20 12.02
CA GLN A 118 8.63 28.87 11.36
C GLN A 118 9.09 29.27 9.96
N GLU A 119 8.74 28.49 8.94
CA GLU A 119 8.44 29.02 7.61
C GLU A 119 7.85 27.94 6.69
N GLU A 120 6.87 28.40 5.92
CA GLU A 120 6.23 27.82 4.73
C GLU A 120 5.27 26.64 4.91
N GLU A 121 4.05 27.03 5.28
CA GLU A 121 2.82 26.29 5.00
C GLU A 121 2.47 26.43 3.51
N GLY A 122 2.70 25.36 2.75
CA GLY A 122 2.23 25.29 1.38
C GLY A 122 2.39 23.89 0.82
N THR A 123 1.27 23.19 0.59
CA THR A 123 0.93 22.65 -0.74
C THR A 123 -0.38 21.88 -0.74
N CYS A 124 -1.08 22.05 -1.85
CA CYS A 124 -2.36 21.49 -2.19
C CYS A 124 -2.24 20.01 -2.60
N TYR A 125 -2.89 19.11 -1.85
CA TYR A 125 -3.11 17.74 -2.31
C TYR A 125 -4.40 17.72 -3.13
N ARG A 126 -4.29 17.74 -4.47
CA ARG A 126 -5.45 17.43 -5.32
C ARG A 126 -5.98 16.05 -4.94
N LYS A 127 -7.30 15.91 -4.87
CA LYS A 127 -8.04 14.67 -4.56
C LYS A 127 -7.77 13.58 -5.61
N PHE A 128 -6.61 12.92 -5.57
CA PHE A 128 -6.41 11.68 -6.32
C PHE A 128 -6.88 10.49 -5.47
N LYS A 129 -7.79 9.69 -6.03
CA LYS A 129 -8.46 8.56 -5.35
C LYS A 129 -7.51 7.40 -5.00
N SER A 130 -6.35 7.30 -5.66
CA SER A 130 -5.22 6.45 -5.30
C SER A 130 -4.06 6.72 -6.28
N TYR A 131 -2.81 6.62 -5.81
CA TYR A 131 -1.62 6.70 -6.68
C TYR A 131 -1.04 5.30 -6.95
N ARG A 132 -1.84 4.25 -6.82
CA ARG A 132 -1.42 2.85 -7.03
C ARG A 132 -2.00 2.35 -8.33
N GLY A 133 -1.20 1.61 -9.10
CA GLY A 133 -1.67 0.92 -10.27
C GLY A 133 -1.12 -0.48 -10.37
N TYR A 134 -1.90 -1.40 -10.91
CA TYR A 134 -1.45 -2.75 -11.21
C TYR A 134 -0.83 -2.78 -12.62
N CYS A 135 0.39 -3.27 -12.73
CA CYS A 135 1.03 -3.53 -14.02
C CYS A 135 0.79 -4.98 -14.43
N SER A 136 0.07 -5.17 -15.55
CA SER A 136 -0.24 -6.51 -16.06
C SER A 136 1.00 -7.27 -16.50
N SER A 137 2.00 -6.59 -17.05
CA SER A 137 3.26 -7.20 -17.49
C SER A 137 4.16 -7.61 -16.33
N CYS A 138 4.14 -6.82 -15.24
CA CYS A 138 5.00 -7.03 -14.07
C CYS A 138 4.28 -7.83 -12.95
N CYS A 139 3.02 -8.20 -13.13
CA CYS A 139 2.10 -8.78 -12.13
C CYS A 139 2.21 -8.17 -10.71
N SER A 140 2.39 -6.85 -10.65
CA SER A 140 2.70 -6.14 -9.41
C SER A 140 2.06 -4.78 -9.35
N VAL A 141 1.80 -4.33 -8.13
CA VAL A 141 1.30 -2.99 -7.84
C VAL A 141 2.46 -2.00 -7.79
N VAL A 142 2.34 -0.91 -8.52
CA VAL A 142 3.34 0.16 -8.68
C VAL A 142 2.73 1.53 -8.35
N TRP A 143 3.57 2.54 -8.11
CA TRP A 143 3.11 3.94 -7.97
C TRP A 143 2.84 4.58 -9.35
N LEU A 144 1.68 5.24 -9.49
CA LEU A 144 1.18 5.86 -10.73
C LEU A 144 1.87 7.15 -11.13
N SER A 145 2.62 7.81 -10.23
CA SER A 145 3.23 9.12 -10.50
C SER A 145 4.31 9.11 -11.60
N CYS A 146 4.59 7.97 -12.22
CA CYS A 146 5.59 7.85 -13.28
C CYS A 146 5.12 7.18 -14.57
N ASN A 147 3.85 6.75 -14.71
CA ASN A 147 3.30 6.01 -15.87
C ASN A 147 4.19 4.90 -16.46
N ARG A 148 5.22 4.45 -15.72
CA ARG A 148 6.31 3.59 -16.19
C ARG A 148 6.57 2.55 -15.10
N CYS A 149 6.50 1.25 -15.43
CA CYS A 149 6.91 0.19 -14.51
C CYS A 149 8.43 0.30 -14.30
N ALA A 150 8.89 0.28 -13.05
CA ALA A 150 10.32 0.34 -12.73
C ALA A 150 11.08 -0.94 -13.14
N ASN A 151 10.36 -2.06 -13.30
CA ASN A 151 10.90 -3.31 -13.86
C ASN A 151 11.03 -3.18 -15.40
N LYS A 152 12.01 -2.42 -15.88
CA LYS A 152 12.49 -2.54 -17.26
C LYS A 152 13.38 -3.78 -17.36
N SER A 153 12.80 -4.96 -17.52
CA SER A 153 13.58 -6.08 -18.10
C SER A 153 13.56 -5.90 -19.61
N ASN A 154 14.73 -5.66 -20.20
CA ASN A 154 15.18 -5.84 -21.60
C ASN A 154 14.23 -6.47 -22.65
N ILE A 155 12.99 -6.01 -22.81
CA ILE A 155 12.15 -6.41 -23.95
C ILE A 155 12.40 -5.37 -25.04
N LYS A 156 12.97 -5.85 -26.15
CA LYS A 156 13.35 -5.10 -27.35
C LYS A 156 12.16 -4.47 -28.10
N ASP A 157 10.95 -4.50 -27.56
CA ASP A 157 9.77 -3.88 -28.17
C ASP A 157 9.33 -2.71 -27.30
N GLY A 158 9.23 -1.52 -27.90
CA GLY A 158 8.75 -0.27 -27.30
C GLY A 158 7.27 -0.29 -26.86
N SER A 159 6.78 -1.43 -26.38
CA SER A 159 5.45 -1.59 -25.80
C SER A 159 5.43 -0.97 -24.40
N ASN A 160 4.63 0.09 -24.24
CA ASN A 160 4.39 0.71 -22.94
C ASN A 160 3.67 -0.28 -22.02
N HIS A 161 4.20 -0.48 -20.80
CA HIS A 161 3.53 -1.33 -19.82
C HIS A 161 2.13 -0.76 -19.50
N GLN A 162 1.09 -1.59 -19.64
CA GLN A 162 -0.27 -1.19 -19.27
C GLN A 162 -0.39 -1.17 -17.75
N ILE A 163 -0.57 0.04 -17.18
CA ILE A 163 -0.76 0.24 -15.75
C ILE A 163 -2.19 0.73 -15.52
N LYS A 164 -2.94 0.03 -14.68
CA LYS A 164 -4.34 0.35 -14.34
C LYS A 164 -4.42 0.87 -12.92
N PRO A 165 -5.07 2.02 -12.64
CA PRO A 165 -5.25 2.49 -11.28
C PRO A 165 -6.06 1.48 -10.46
N ILE A 166 -5.69 1.31 -9.19
CA ILE A 166 -6.39 0.41 -8.26
C ILE A 166 -6.83 1.15 -7.00
N SER A 167 -7.97 0.75 -6.43
CA SER A 167 -8.50 1.28 -5.18
C SER A 167 -7.76 0.72 -3.95
N ARG A 168 -7.97 1.33 -2.78
CA ARG A 168 -7.44 0.81 -1.50
C ARG A 168 -7.99 -0.58 -1.15
N GLN A 169 -9.22 -0.87 -1.56
CA GLN A 169 -9.83 -2.19 -1.40
C GLN A 169 -9.11 -3.23 -2.26
N GLN A 170 -8.81 -2.87 -3.51
CA GLN A 170 -8.04 -3.72 -4.41
C GLN A 170 -6.60 -3.95 -3.92
N ILE A 171 -5.99 -3.02 -3.19
CA ILE A 171 -4.70 -3.29 -2.53
C ILE A 171 -4.84 -4.41 -1.50
N VAL A 172 -5.93 -4.40 -0.71
CA VAL A 172 -6.19 -5.44 0.30
C VAL A 172 -6.45 -6.81 -0.36
N GLU A 173 -7.30 -6.86 -1.38
CA GLU A 173 -7.56 -8.07 -2.18
C GLU A 173 -6.28 -8.58 -2.84
N TYR A 174 -5.46 -7.67 -3.39
CA TYR A 174 -4.16 -8.04 -3.94
C TYR A 174 -3.25 -8.66 -2.89
N ILE A 175 -3.20 -8.17 -1.64
CA ILE A 175 -2.38 -8.79 -0.59
C ILE A 175 -2.96 -10.12 -0.11
N LEU A 176 -4.29 -10.27 -0.02
CA LEU A 176 -4.93 -11.49 0.46
C LEU A 176 -4.90 -12.58 -0.61
N ASP A 177 -5.52 -12.30 -1.75
CA ASP A 177 -5.93 -13.32 -2.72
C ASP A 177 -4.98 -13.36 -3.91
N GLY A 178 -4.31 -12.25 -4.22
CA GLY A 178 -3.23 -12.21 -5.22
C GLY A 178 -3.77 -12.03 -6.63
N PHE A 179 -5.08 -12.25 -6.76
CA PHE A 179 -5.93 -11.82 -7.85
C PHE A 179 -6.94 -10.78 -7.32
N LEU A 180 -7.33 -9.84 -8.17
CA LEU A 180 -8.51 -9.01 -7.93
C LEU A 180 -9.70 -9.80 -8.47
N VAL A 181 -10.46 -10.44 -7.57
CA VAL A 181 -11.60 -11.29 -7.92
C VAL A 181 -12.66 -10.45 -8.66
N SER A 182 -13.13 -10.93 -9.82
CA SER A 182 -14.47 -10.59 -10.29
C SER A 182 -15.39 -11.70 -9.79
N GLU A 183 -16.48 -11.33 -9.09
CA GLU A 183 -17.58 -12.25 -8.84
C GLU A 183 -18.04 -12.84 -10.19
N SER A 184 -18.08 -14.17 -10.30
CA SER A 184 -18.59 -14.89 -11.49
C SER A 184 -19.59 -15.94 -11.03
N SER A 185 -20.77 -15.94 -11.64
CA SER A 185 -21.78 -16.99 -11.51
C SER A 185 -21.63 -18.05 -12.61
N SER A 186 -21.56 -19.33 -12.19
CA SER A 186 -21.82 -20.60 -12.91
C SER A 186 -20.96 -20.96 -14.14
N ASP A 187 -20.74 -22.22 -14.52
CA ASP A 187 -20.74 -23.56 -13.89
C ASP A 187 -19.92 -24.42 -14.88
N SER A 188 -18.74 -24.92 -14.51
CA SER A 188 -18.00 -25.91 -15.31
C SER A 188 -16.97 -26.62 -14.46
N ASP A 189 -17.17 -27.93 -14.29
CA ASP A 189 -16.25 -28.86 -13.63
C ASP A 189 -15.03 -29.12 -14.54
N SER A 190 -13.89 -28.52 -14.22
CA SER A 190 -12.60 -28.92 -14.78
C SER A 190 -11.50 -28.67 -13.75
N ASP A 191 -10.69 -29.70 -13.50
CA ASP A 191 -9.64 -29.73 -12.49
C ASP A 191 -8.60 -28.59 -12.67
N PRO A 192 -8.23 -27.85 -11.61
CA PRO A 192 -7.40 -26.68 -11.73
C PRO A 192 -5.91 -26.99 -11.54
N GLU A 193 -5.22 -27.34 -12.62
CA GLU A 193 -3.76 -27.35 -12.68
C GLU A 193 -3.25 -25.99 -13.22
N ASP A 194 -2.47 -25.28 -12.41
CA ASP A 194 -1.55 -24.19 -12.80
C ASP A 194 -2.05 -23.09 -13.75
N VAL A 195 -3.05 -22.28 -13.37
CA VAL A 195 -3.27 -21.00 -14.07
C VAL A 195 -3.74 -19.85 -13.17
N CYS A 196 -2.82 -18.94 -12.82
CA CYS A 196 -3.13 -17.59 -12.33
C CYS A 196 -3.70 -16.71 -13.47
N MET A 197 -4.91 -17.01 -13.95
CA MET A 197 -5.59 -16.26 -15.00
C MET A 197 -5.94 -14.84 -14.54
N LEU A 198 -5.24 -13.85 -15.10
CA LEU A 198 -5.53 -12.42 -14.94
C LEU A 198 -6.70 -12.01 -15.86
N LYS A 199 -7.82 -11.53 -15.30
CA LYS A 199 -8.92 -10.91 -16.08
C LYS A 199 -9.29 -9.53 -15.52
N LEU A 200 -8.63 -8.48 -15.99
CA LEU A 200 -8.97 -7.06 -15.73
C LEU A 200 -9.56 -6.39 -16.99
N TRP A 201 -10.77 -6.77 -17.39
CA TRP A 201 -11.46 -6.13 -18.51
C TRP A 201 -12.92 -5.82 -18.15
N ALA A 202 -13.12 -4.79 -17.33
CA ALA A 202 -14.37 -4.03 -17.32
C ALA A 202 -14.09 -2.60 -16.83
N TYR A 203 -14.53 -1.62 -17.62
CA TYR A 203 -14.51 -0.19 -17.28
C TYR A 203 -15.38 0.09 -16.03
N PRO A 204 -15.03 1.06 -15.18
CA PRO A 204 -16.00 1.59 -14.23
C PRO A 204 -17.11 2.30 -15.05
N ARG A 205 -18.33 1.76 -15.02
CA ARG A 205 -19.50 2.53 -15.45
C ARG A 205 -19.61 3.72 -14.51
N GLN A 206 -19.68 4.91 -15.09
CA GLN A 206 -20.04 6.13 -14.36
C GLN A 206 -21.41 5.88 -13.74
N ILE A 207 -21.47 5.89 -12.40
CA ILE A 207 -22.74 6.07 -11.71
C ILE A 207 -22.93 7.59 -11.67
N GLU A 208 -23.76 8.08 -12.58
CA GLU A 208 -24.34 9.42 -12.47
C GLU A 208 -25.59 9.35 -11.58
N PHE A 209 -25.68 10.38 -10.72
CA PHE A 209 -26.73 10.78 -9.78
C PHE A 209 -26.77 10.07 -8.41
#